data_AF-A0A9D6IZJ0-F1
#
_entry.id   AF-A0A9D6IZJ0-F1
#
_cell.length_a   1.000
_cell.length_b   1.000
_cell.length_c   1.000
_cell.angle_alpha   90.00
_cell.angle_beta   90.00
_cell.angle_gamma   90.00
#
_symmetry.space_group_name_H-M   'P 1'
#
loop_
_entity.id
_entity.type
_entity.pdbx_description
1 polymer ?
#
loop_
_entity_poly.entity_id
_entity_poly.type
_entity_poly.pdbx_seq_one_letter_code
_entity_poly.pdbx_strand_id
1 'polypeptide(L)'
;MGAAATYPRHGNVPGHGDRRAAALALALLMGWAGLLSASPAPAAEKTITFLGQKVPAYDHAYIVLKDVNVRAKADIKSDRVGGLKEGAHVRSVARAQGGWLAIRDGVTDLGFVHESALLPLIDGTLAKDIRGKIQVKDGPACDYVIRFEGKSAVEGQPFEIADYDVAWDCLLDGQKIGFRTPMFITEAPYQLNQKRVFQINVDVLDLYGG
;
A
#
# COMPACT_ATOMS: atom_id res chain seq x y z
N MET A 1 28.92 18.07 -27.38
CA MET A 1 29.41 16.67 -27.30
C MET A 1 30.69 16.67 -26.48
N GLY A 2 30.60 16.29 -25.19
CA GLY A 2 31.76 16.27 -24.29
C GLY A 2 32.48 14.92 -24.33
N ALA A 3 33.80 14.93 -24.21
CA ALA A 3 34.64 13.74 -24.38
C ALA A 3 34.55 12.78 -23.18
N ALA A 4 34.66 11.48 -23.46
CA ALA A 4 34.69 10.42 -22.44
C ALA A 4 36.08 10.30 -21.80
N ALA A 5 36.12 10.16 -20.47
CA ALA A 5 37.35 9.88 -19.74
C ALA A 5 37.71 8.39 -19.81
N THR A 6 38.92 8.07 -20.23
CA THR A 6 39.46 6.71 -20.32
C THR A 6 40.18 6.30 -19.03
N TYR A 7 39.81 5.15 -18.46
CA TYR A 7 40.54 4.52 -17.36
C TYR A 7 41.74 3.71 -17.89
N PRO A 8 42.95 3.85 -17.29
CA PRO A 8 44.05 2.93 -17.57
C PRO A 8 43.89 1.61 -16.80
N ARG A 9 43.95 0.48 -17.51
CA ARG A 9 44.34 -0.83 -16.95
C ARG A 9 45.82 -1.07 -17.25
N HIS A 10 46.59 -1.58 -16.28
CA HIS A 10 47.77 -2.47 -16.40
C HIS A 10 48.34 -2.65 -14.96
N GLY A 11 48.90 -3.78 -14.53
CA GLY A 11 49.20 -5.05 -15.21
C GLY A 11 49.53 -6.20 -14.21
N ASN A 12 50.14 -7.28 -14.69
CA ASN A 12 50.28 -8.61 -14.04
C ASN A 12 51.65 -9.26 -14.44
N VAL A 13 52.21 -10.36 -13.88
CA VAL A 13 51.65 -11.45 -13.05
C VAL A 13 52.51 -11.89 -11.81
N PRO A 14 53.77 -12.38 -11.92
CA PRO A 14 54.16 -13.52 -11.06
C PRO A 14 55.39 -13.25 -10.16
N GLY A 15 55.80 -14.12 -9.23
CA GLY A 15 55.31 -15.46 -8.83
C GLY A 15 56.32 -16.16 -7.90
N HIS A 16 56.37 -17.51 -7.93
CA HIS A 16 57.12 -18.43 -7.04
C HIS A 16 56.57 -18.52 -5.60
N GLY A 17 56.29 -19.69 -5.00
CA GLY A 17 56.38 -21.06 -5.49
C GLY A 17 57.50 -21.89 -4.84
N ASP A 18 57.15 -22.60 -3.75
CA ASP A 18 57.65 -23.91 -3.27
C ASP A 18 57.28 -24.05 -1.78
N ARG A 19 56.58 -25.07 -1.28
CA ARG A 19 56.64 -26.56 -1.36
C ARG A 19 57.42 -27.20 -0.20
N ARG A 20 56.62 -27.76 0.73
CA ARG A 20 56.85 -28.97 1.55
C ARG A 20 57.77 -28.88 2.78
N ALA A 21 57.13 -28.95 3.95
CA ALA A 21 57.49 -29.90 5.00
C ALA A 21 56.20 -30.33 5.73
N ALA A 22 56.10 -31.58 6.20
CA ALA A 22 54.89 -32.14 6.79
C ALA A 22 55.11 -32.57 8.25
N ALA A 23 54.09 -32.44 9.09
CA ALA A 23 53.96 -33.17 10.35
C ALA A 23 52.48 -33.30 10.72
N LEU A 24 52.08 -34.46 11.26
CA LEU A 24 50.70 -34.73 11.66
C LEU A 24 50.35 -34.05 13.00
N ALA A 25 49.13 -33.53 13.10
CA ALA A 25 48.42 -33.43 14.38
C ALA A 25 46.94 -33.75 14.15
N LEU A 26 46.45 -34.79 14.83
CA LEU A 26 45.11 -35.36 14.67
C LEU A 26 44.19 -34.81 15.78
N ALA A 27 43.18 -33.98 15.44
CA ALA A 27 42.01 -33.74 16.31
C ALA A 27 40.91 -32.90 15.61
N LEU A 28 39.69 -32.95 16.17
CA LEU A 28 38.55 -32.05 15.94
C LEU A 28 37.77 -32.18 14.61
N LEU A 29 37.22 -33.39 14.41
CA LEU A 29 35.83 -33.50 13.94
C LEU A 29 34.89 -33.10 15.09
N MET A 30 34.11 -32.02 14.91
CA MET A 30 32.74 -31.77 15.41
C MET A 30 32.49 -30.25 15.48
N GLY A 31 31.33 -29.77 14.99
CA GLY A 31 30.85 -28.43 15.37
C GLY A 31 30.45 -27.45 14.26
N TRP A 32 30.42 -27.82 12.97
CA TRP A 32 29.61 -27.06 11.99
C TRP A 32 28.14 -27.50 12.06
N ALA A 33 27.52 -27.19 13.21
CA ALA A 33 26.07 -27.18 13.32
C ALA A 33 25.57 -26.01 12.46
N GLY A 34 25.04 -26.33 11.28
CA GLY A 34 24.47 -25.33 10.40
C GLY A 34 23.36 -24.57 11.12
N LEU A 35 23.55 -23.27 11.31
CA LEU A 35 22.49 -22.32 11.64
C LEU A 35 21.53 -22.24 10.44
N LEU A 36 20.67 -23.26 10.32
CA LEU A 36 19.45 -23.20 9.53
C LEU A 36 18.65 -22.02 10.07
N SER A 37 18.75 -20.90 9.36
CA SER A 37 17.89 -19.74 9.58
C SER A 37 16.47 -20.20 9.34
N ALA A 38 15.76 -20.52 10.42
CA ALA A 38 14.35 -20.83 10.37
C ALA A 38 13.61 -19.55 9.97
N SER A 39 13.35 -19.41 8.66
CA SER A 39 12.49 -18.35 8.16
C SER A 39 11.18 -18.38 8.94
N PRO A 40 10.75 -17.27 9.55
CA PRO A 40 9.52 -17.25 10.31
C PRO A 40 8.38 -17.71 9.41
N ALA A 41 7.62 -18.71 9.87
CA ALA A 41 6.48 -19.22 9.10
C ALA A 41 5.52 -18.05 8.81
N PRO A 42 4.98 -17.95 7.58
CA PRO A 42 4.02 -16.91 7.26
C PRO A 42 2.84 -16.98 8.23
N ALA A 43 2.44 -15.83 8.77
CA ALA A 43 1.33 -15.77 9.70
C ALA A 43 0.08 -16.39 9.07
N ALA A 44 -0.59 -17.28 9.80
CA ALA A 44 -1.75 -18.01 9.28
C ALA A 44 -2.82 -17.03 8.80
N GLU A 45 -3.18 -17.14 7.52
CA GLU A 45 -4.16 -16.27 6.88
C GLU A 45 -5.52 -16.45 7.58
N LYS A 46 -6.08 -15.34 8.08
CA LYS A 46 -7.38 -15.37 8.78
C LYS A 46 -8.44 -15.79 7.78
N THR A 47 -9.18 -16.84 8.08
CA THR A 47 -10.31 -17.29 7.26
C THR A 47 -11.64 -16.94 7.91
N ILE A 48 -12.64 -16.58 7.10
CA ILE A 48 -14.02 -16.42 7.53
C ILE A 48 -14.91 -17.48 6.88
N THR A 49 -16.08 -17.69 7.45
CA THR A 49 -17.16 -18.43 6.78
C THR A 49 -18.06 -17.43 6.07
N PHE A 50 -18.28 -17.63 4.77
CA PHE A 50 -19.16 -16.82 3.92
C PHE A 50 -20.02 -17.76 3.08
N LEU A 51 -21.34 -17.68 3.17
CA LEU A 51 -22.28 -18.65 2.55
C LEU A 51 -21.86 -20.12 2.73
N GLY A 52 -21.46 -20.49 3.96
CA GLY A 52 -21.01 -21.85 4.33
C GLY A 52 -19.62 -22.26 3.81
N GLN A 53 -18.92 -21.41 3.06
CA GLN A 53 -17.59 -21.67 2.52
C GLN A 53 -16.52 -20.99 3.38
N LYS A 54 -15.41 -21.68 3.66
CA LYS A 54 -14.23 -21.07 4.29
C LYS A 54 -13.39 -20.36 3.24
N VAL A 55 -13.16 -19.07 3.43
CA VAL A 55 -12.46 -18.19 2.48
C VAL A 55 -11.50 -17.23 3.21
N PRO A 56 -10.36 -16.85 2.60
CA PRO A 56 -9.47 -15.83 3.14
C PRO A 56 -10.19 -14.51 3.41
N ALA A 57 -10.03 -13.98 4.63
CA ALA A 57 -10.59 -12.70 5.04
C ALA A 57 -9.95 -11.57 4.22
N TYR A 58 -10.78 -10.70 3.64
CA TYR A 58 -10.34 -9.63 2.77
C TYR A 58 -11.36 -8.49 2.82
N ASP A 59 -11.07 -7.49 3.65
CA ASP A 59 -12.02 -6.45 4.04
C ASP A 59 -11.72 -5.13 3.34
N HIS A 60 -12.49 -4.81 2.30
CA HIS A 60 -12.29 -3.59 1.51
C HIS A 60 -13.61 -3.06 0.91
N ALA A 61 -13.72 -1.74 0.84
CA ALA A 61 -14.78 -1.04 0.12
C ALA A 61 -14.53 -1.05 -1.40
N TYR A 62 -15.63 -1.05 -2.15
CA TYR A 62 -15.67 -1.00 -3.61
C TYR A 62 -16.87 -0.19 -4.06
N ILE A 63 -16.79 0.31 -5.30
CA ILE A 63 -17.96 0.75 -6.06
C ILE A 63 -18.12 -0.07 -7.34
N VAL A 64 -19.37 -0.31 -7.71
CA VAL A 64 -19.75 -1.09 -8.89
C VAL A 64 -19.63 -0.23 -10.14
N LEU A 65 -18.75 -0.63 -11.07
CA LEU A 65 -18.45 0.10 -12.30
C LEU A 65 -19.53 -0.05 -13.39
N LYS A 66 -20.38 -1.07 -13.27
CA LYS A 66 -21.51 -1.37 -14.15
C LYS A 66 -22.39 -2.45 -13.54
N ASP A 67 -23.66 -2.51 -13.92
CA ASP A 67 -24.59 -3.59 -13.54
C ASP A 67 -23.94 -4.99 -13.65
N VAL A 68 -23.95 -5.74 -12.55
CA VAL A 68 -23.25 -7.03 -12.45
C VAL A 68 -24.07 -8.08 -11.70
N ASN A 69 -24.01 -9.32 -12.19
CA ASN A 69 -24.67 -10.46 -11.56
C ASN A 69 -23.94 -10.91 -10.29
N VAL A 70 -24.68 -11.10 -9.21
CA VAL A 70 -24.17 -11.73 -7.97
C VAL A 70 -24.39 -13.23 -8.08
N ARG A 71 -23.36 -14.01 -7.73
CA ARG A 71 -23.28 -15.46 -7.95
C ARG A 71 -23.24 -16.24 -6.64
N ALA A 72 -23.85 -17.43 -6.63
CA ALA A 72 -23.84 -18.33 -5.47
C ALA A 72 -22.44 -18.81 -5.06
N LYS A 73 -21.52 -18.89 -6.04
CA LYS A 73 -20.13 -19.34 -5.87
C LYS A 73 -19.19 -18.44 -6.68
N ALA A 74 -17.89 -18.56 -6.41
CA ALA A 74 -16.81 -17.92 -7.18
C ALA A 74 -16.62 -18.55 -8.58
N ASP A 75 -17.69 -18.62 -9.38
CA ASP A 75 -17.72 -19.18 -10.73
C ASP A 75 -18.81 -18.51 -11.57
N ILE A 76 -18.47 -18.13 -12.81
CA ILE A 76 -19.39 -17.53 -13.79
C ILE A 76 -20.53 -18.47 -14.20
N LYS A 77 -20.31 -19.80 -14.08
CA LYS A 77 -21.31 -20.85 -14.36
C LYS A 77 -22.25 -21.12 -13.18
N SER A 78 -21.96 -20.60 -11.99
CA SER A 78 -22.82 -20.81 -10.82
C SER A 78 -24.09 -19.98 -10.89
N ASP A 79 -25.11 -20.38 -10.12
CA ASP A 79 -26.42 -19.74 -10.14
C ASP A 79 -26.34 -18.24 -9.83
N ARG A 80 -27.17 -17.46 -10.53
CA ARG A 80 -27.37 -16.05 -10.23
C ARG A 80 -28.30 -15.95 -9.02
N VAL A 81 -27.79 -15.38 -7.93
CA VAL A 81 -28.55 -15.15 -6.69
C VAL A 81 -29.03 -13.70 -6.55
N GLY A 82 -28.50 -12.78 -7.36
CA GLY A 82 -28.93 -11.39 -7.37
C GLY A 82 -28.23 -10.56 -8.44
N GLY A 83 -28.15 -9.26 -8.21
CA GLY A 83 -27.35 -8.33 -9.02
C GLY A 83 -27.09 -7.04 -8.26
N LEU A 84 -25.96 -6.41 -8.53
CA LEU A 84 -25.63 -5.07 -8.06
C LEU A 84 -25.80 -4.07 -9.21
N LYS A 85 -26.14 -2.84 -8.86
CA LYS A 85 -26.31 -1.72 -9.79
C LYS A 85 -25.03 -0.90 -9.92
N GLU A 86 -24.82 -0.32 -11.08
CA GLU A 86 -23.78 0.70 -11.29
C GLU A 86 -23.88 1.82 -10.23
N GLY A 87 -22.73 2.28 -9.73
CA GLY A 87 -22.66 3.28 -8.65
C GLY A 87 -22.97 2.74 -7.24
N ALA A 88 -23.36 1.46 -7.09
CA ALA A 88 -23.58 0.89 -5.77
C ALA A 88 -22.27 0.72 -4.99
N HIS A 89 -22.21 1.30 -3.79
CA HIS A 89 -21.16 1.07 -2.81
C HIS A 89 -21.35 -0.30 -2.16
N VAL A 90 -20.30 -1.12 -2.13
CA VAL A 90 -20.34 -2.47 -1.55
C VAL A 90 -19.06 -2.80 -0.80
N ARG A 91 -19.17 -3.72 0.17
CA ARG A 91 -18.04 -4.20 0.97
C ARG A 91 -17.71 -5.64 0.61
N SER A 92 -16.46 -5.89 0.23
CA SER A 92 -15.93 -7.25 0.21
C SER A 92 -15.53 -7.64 1.62
N VAL A 93 -15.82 -8.88 2.02
CA VAL A 93 -15.39 -9.46 3.31
C VAL A 93 -14.41 -10.62 3.14
N ALA A 94 -14.31 -11.18 1.93
CA ALA A 94 -13.36 -12.24 1.59
C ALA A 94 -13.00 -12.25 0.10
N ARG A 95 -11.83 -12.83 -0.21
CA ARG A 95 -11.33 -12.99 -1.58
C ARG A 95 -11.16 -14.47 -1.88
N ALA A 96 -11.86 -14.93 -2.91
CA ALA A 96 -11.71 -16.28 -3.45
C ALA A 96 -10.71 -16.29 -4.62
N GLN A 97 -10.34 -17.49 -5.08
CA GLN A 97 -9.48 -17.65 -6.25
C GLN A 97 -10.11 -17.04 -7.51
N GLY A 98 -9.29 -16.69 -8.49
CA GLY A 98 -9.76 -16.20 -9.79
C GLY A 98 -10.46 -14.83 -9.75
N GLY A 99 -10.09 -13.95 -8.82
CA GLY A 99 -10.57 -12.57 -8.78
C GLY A 99 -11.99 -12.38 -8.23
N TRP A 100 -12.57 -13.40 -7.59
CA TRP A 100 -13.91 -13.30 -7.00
C TRP A 100 -13.88 -12.73 -5.58
N LEU A 101 -14.75 -11.76 -5.34
CA LEU A 101 -14.93 -11.08 -4.06
C LEU A 101 -16.28 -11.48 -3.45
N ALA A 102 -16.26 -11.81 -2.16
CA ALA A 102 -17.43 -12.16 -1.37
C ALA A 102 -18.07 -10.87 -0.83
N ILE A 103 -19.22 -10.50 -1.38
CA ILE A 103 -19.87 -9.21 -1.11
C ILE A 103 -20.88 -9.34 0.03
N ARG A 104 -20.79 -8.45 1.01
CA ARG A 104 -21.72 -8.30 2.13
C ARG A 104 -22.29 -6.90 2.14
N ASP A 105 -23.60 -6.80 2.36
CA ASP A 105 -24.28 -5.55 2.68
C ASP A 105 -24.79 -5.60 4.13
N GLY A 106 -24.27 -4.71 4.98
CA GLY A 106 -24.46 -4.77 6.43
C GLY A 106 -24.10 -6.13 7.03
N VAL A 107 -25.12 -6.91 7.38
CA VAL A 107 -25.02 -8.27 7.94
C VAL A 107 -25.35 -9.39 6.94
N THR A 108 -25.79 -9.03 5.72
CA THR A 108 -26.32 -9.97 4.72
C THR A 108 -25.24 -10.35 3.71
N ASP A 109 -24.88 -11.63 3.66
CA ASP A 109 -24.04 -12.20 2.60
C ASP A 109 -24.83 -12.23 1.28
N LEU A 110 -24.44 -11.40 0.30
CA LEU A 110 -25.13 -11.31 -0.99
C LEU A 110 -24.67 -12.40 -1.96
N GLY A 111 -23.38 -12.75 -1.93
CA GLY A 111 -22.74 -13.72 -2.82
C GLY A 111 -21.43 -13.21 -3.42
N PHE A 112 -21.02 -13.80 -4.53
CA PHE A 112 -19.74 -13.52 -5.17
C PHE A 112 -19.87 -12.64 -6.41
N VAL A 113 -18.94 -11.70 -6.57
CA VAL A 113 -18.82 -10.80 -7.73
C VAL A 113 -17.35 -10.78 -8.18
N HIS A 114 -17.10 -10.77 -9.48
CA HIS A 114 -15.74 -10.72 -10.01
C HIS A 114 -15.18 -9.29 -9.99
N GLU A 115 -13.93 -9.12 -9.55
CA GLU A 115 -13.31 -7.81 -9.29
C GLU A 115 -13.19 -6.90 -10.53
N SER A 116 -13.27 -7.44 -11.75
CA SER A 116 -13.28 -6.63 -12.98
C SER A 116 -14.54 -5.79 -13.16
N ALA A 117 -15.61 -6.03 -12.39
CA ALA A 117 -16.81 -5.19 -12.35
C ALA A 117 -16.78 -4.12 -11.24
N LEU A 118 -15.69 -4.06 -10.47
CA LEU A 118 -15.58 -3.26 -9.26
C LEU A 118 -14.34 -2.36 -9.31
N LEU A 119 -14.46 -1.16 -8.74
CA LEU A 119 -13.36 -0.24 -8.49
C LEU A 119 -13.07 -0.23 -6.98
N PRO A 120 -11.84 -0.54 -6.53
CA PRO A 120 -11.51 -0.55 -5.11
C PRO A 120 -11.49 0.86 -4.55
N LEU A 121 -12.15 1.07 -3.42
CA LEU A 121 -12.12 2.32 -2.67
C LEU A 121 -11.29 2.18 -1.38
N ILE A 122 -10.89 3.33 -0.83
CA ILE A 122 -10.45 3.50 0.56
C ILE A 122 -11.42 4.45 1.26
N ASP A 123 -11.42 4.43 2.59
CA ASP A 123 -12.00 5.51 3.38
C ASP A 123 -10.86 6.38 3.90
N GLY A 124 -10.86 7.66 3.53
CA GLY A 124 -9.87 8.64 3.95
C GLY A 124 -10.17 9.27 5.32
N THR A 125 -11.34 8.99 5.93
CA THR A 125 -11.70 9.66 7.19
C THR A 125 -10.67 9.44 8.31
N LEU A 126 -10.38 10.50 9.06
CA LEU A 126 -9.56 10.40 10.28
C LEU A 126 -10.45 10.61 11.50
N ALA A 127 -10.53 9.59 12.36
CA ALA A 127 -11.25 9.69 13.63
C ALA A 127 -10.58 10.65 14.64
N LYS A 128 -9.30 11.02 14.42
CA LYS A 128 -8.51 11.94 15.25
C LYS A 128 -7.43 12.61 14.39
N ASP A 129 -7.09 13.86 14.72
CA ASP A 129 -5.94 14.57 14.15
C ASP A 129 -4.66 13.71 14.20
N ILE A 130 -3.92 13.61 13.08
CA ILE A 130 -2.57 13.03 13.08
C ILE A 130 -1.58 14.13 13.46
N ARG A 131 -0.66 13.82 14.38
CA ARG A 131 0.36 14.76 14.85
C ARG A 131 1.75 14.18 14.69
N GLY A 132 2.71 15.00 14.29
CA GLY A 132 4.09 14.56 14.16
C GLY A 132 5.08 15.71 14.19
N LYS A 133 6.35 15.33 14.01
CA LYS A 133 7.49 16.24 13.91
C LYS A 133 8.32 15.81 12.70
N ILE A 134 8.86 16.78 11.96
CA ILE A 134 9.82 16.55 10.89
C ILE A 134 11.07 17.41 11.14
N GLN A 135 12.24 16.80 10.98
CA GLN A 135 13.52 17.49 10.97
C GLN A 135 14.11 17.33 9.57
N VAL A 136 14.16 18.42 8.81
CA VAL A 136 14.87 18.42 7.54
C VAL A 136 16.37 18.51 7.84
N LYS A 137 17.18 17.71 7.15
CA LYS A 137 18.64 17.83 7.24
C LYS A 137 19.04 19.18 6.64
N ASP A 138 19.81 19.96 7.40
CA ASP A 138 20.24 21.31 7.01
C ASP A 138 19.04 22.27 6.74
N GLY A 139 17.89 22.02 7.38
CA GLY A 139 16.65 22.78 7.24
C GLY A 139 15.83 22.85 8.54
N PRO A 140 14.63 23.46 8.52
CA PRO A 140 13.84 23.73 9.72
C PRO A 140 13.36 22.46 10.42
N ALA A 141 13.17 22.59 11.74
CA ALA A 141 12.40 21.65 12.53
C ALA A 141 10.93 22.10 12.52
N CYS A 142 10.00 21.22 12.16
CA CYS A 142 8.58 21.55 12.12
C CYS A 142 7.73 20.52 12.88
N ASP A 143 6.80 21.02 13.67
CA ASP A 143 5.67 20.26 14.18
C ASP A 143 4.52 20.36 13.18
N TYR A 144 3.72 19.30 13.04
CA TYR A 144 2.55 19.32 12.16
C TYR A 144 1.32 18.65 12.78
N VAL A 145 0.15 19.12 12.36
CA VAL A 145 -1.15 18.55 12.67
C VAL A 145 -1.95 18.41 11.38
N ILE A 146 -2.27 17.19 10.97
CA ILE A 146 -3.20 16.90 9.87
C ILE A 146 -4.59 16.70 10.48
N ARG A 147 -5.54 17.52 10.06
CA ARG A 147 -6.96 17.41 10.41
C ARG A 147 -7.77 17.01 9.19
N PHE A 148 -8.70 16.07 9.37
CA PHE A 148 -9.72 15.77 8.37
C PHE A 148 -10.82 16.84 8.46
N GLU A 149 -11.08 17.51 7.34
CA GLU A 149 -12.06 18.61 7.24
C GLU A 149 -13.41 18.10 6.68
N GLY A 150 -13.39 17.13 5.76
CA GLY A 150 -14.61 16.54 5.22
C GLY A 150 -14.38 15.65 4.00
N LYS A 151 -15.48 15.26 3.34
CA LYS A 151 -15.45 14.66 2.01
C LYS A 151 -16.11 15.58 0.99
N SER A 152 -15.53 15.63 -0.20
CA SER A 152 -16.03 16.36 -1.36
C SER A 152 -16.34 15.40 -2.51
N ALA A 153 -17.49 15.60 -3.16
CA ALA A 153 -17.84 14.86 -4.36
C ALA A 153 -17.02 15.36 -5.56
N VAL A 154 -16.61 14.45 -6.45
CA VAL A 154 -15.96 14.80 -7.72
C VAL A 154 -17.00 14.81 -8.83
N GLU A 155 -17.12 15.91 -9.58
CA GLU A 155 -18.16 16.07 -10.60
C GLU A 155 -18.08 14.97 -11.67
N GLY A 156 -19.21 14.30 -11.92
CA GLY A 156 -19.31 13.21 -12.89
C GLY A 156 -18.57 11.93 -12.50
N GLN A 157 -18.01 11.83 -11.29
CA GLN A 157 -17.38 10.62 -10.78
C GLN A 157 -18.18 10.04 -9.61
N PRO A 158 -18.20 8.71 -9.43
CA PRO A 158 -19.02 8.08 -8.41
C PRO A 158 -18.26 7.88 -7.07
N PHE A 159 -17.10 8.52 -6.91
CA PHE A 159 -16.24 8.45 -5.72
C PHE A 159 -15.95 9.84 -5.15
N GLU A 160 -15.53 9.86 -3.89
CA GLU A 160 -15.26 11.09 -3.14
C GLU A 160 -13.75 11.38 -3.06
N ILE A 161 -13.45 12.61 -2.67
CA ILE A 161 -12.14 13.04 -2.16
C ILE A 161 -12.29 13.26 -0.65
N ALA A 162 -11.33 12.78 0.13
CA ALA A 162 -11.17 13.15 1.53
C ALA A 162 -10.26 14.38 1.62
N ASP A 163 -10.74 15.45 2.25
CA ASP A 163 -10.06 16.73 2.38
C ASP A 163 -9.50 16.93 3.79
N TYR A 164 -8.34 17.56 3.85
CA TYR A 164 -7.58 17.80 5.07
C TYR A 164 -6.96 19.20 5.08
N ASP A 165 -6.84 19.76 6.27
CA ASP A 165 -5.94 20.87 6.53
C ASP A 165 -4.72 20.36 7.29
N VAL A 166 -3.52 20.76 6.84
CA VAL A 166 -2.29 20.52 7.58
C VAL A 166 -1.75 21.84 8.11
N ALA A 167 -1.78 21.98 9.44
CA ALA A 167 -1.15 23.09 10.12
C ALA A 167 0.32 22.74 10.46
N TRP A 168 1.23 23.68 10.16
CA TRP A 168 2.66 23.56 10.38
C TRP A 168 3.15 24.64 11.35
N ASP A 169 3.95 24.25 12.33
CA ASP A 169 4.66 25.13 13.26
C ASP A 169 6.17 24.85 13.14
N CYS A 170 6.87 25.68 12.36
CA CYS A 170 8.30 25.53 12.08
C CYS A 170 9.19 26.48 12.90
N LEU A 171 10.40 26.05 13.21
CA LEU A 171 11.50 26.88 13.71
C LEU A 171 12.58 26.99 12.64
N LEU A 172 12.75 28.21 12.09
CA LEU A 172 13.75 28.55 11.08
C LEU A 172 14.63 29.68 11.64
N ASP A 173 15.94 29.46 11.76
CA ASP A 173 16.92 30.43 12.29
C ASP A 173 16.54 31.10 13.62
N GLY A 174 15.81 30.35 14.47
CA GLY A 174 15.29 30.82 15.76
C GLY A 174 13.94 31.56 15.70
N GLN A 175 13.45 31.89 14.50
CA GLN A 175 12.13 32.45 14.27
C GLN A 175 11.07 31.34 14.12
N LYS A 176 9.90 31.55 14.74
CA LYS A 176 8.73 30.69 14.53
C LYS A 176 7.99 31.12 13.26
N ILE A 177 7.68 30.15 12.40
CA ILE A 177 6.89 30.35 11.18
C ILE A 177 5.75 29.34 11.20
N GLY A 178 4.52 29.85 11.21
CA GLY A 178 3.31 29.04 11.11
C GLY A 178 2.66 29.19 9.74
N PHE A 179 2.27 28.09 9.11
CA PHE A 179 1.54 28.11 7.83
C PHE A 179 0.61 26.89 7.72
N ARG A 180 -0.27 26.90 6.70
CA ARG A 180 -1.20 25.79 6.43
C ARG A 180 -1.07 25.35 4.98
N THR A 181 -1.19 24.05 4.74
CA THR A 181 -1.24 23.46 3.40
C THR A 181 -2.51 22.62 3.30
N PRO A 182 -3.41 22.91 2.34
CA PRO A 182 -4.47 21.97 1.97
C PRO A 182 -3.86 20.64 1.58
N MET A 183 -4.52 19.54 1.94
CA MET A 183 -4.15 18.19 1.57
C MET A 183 -5.42 17.45 1.17
N PHE A 184 -5.33 16.56 0.19
CA PHE A 184 -6.48 15.74 -0.19
C PHE A 184 -6.07 14.36 -0.71
N ILE A 185 -6.98 13.39 -0.56
CA ILE A 185 -6.83 12.01 -1.01
C ILE A 185 -8.02 11.64 -1.87
N THR A 186 -7.75 11.24 -3.12
CA THR A 186 -8.79 10.62 -3.96
C THR A 186 -9.08 9.22 -3.44
N GLU A 187 -10.34 8.93 -3.10
CA GLU A 187 -10.71 7.62 -2.50
C GLU A 187 -10.75 6.49 -3.54
N ALA A 188 -10.70 6.82 -4.82
CA ALA A 188 -10.48 5.89 -5.93
C ALA A 188 -8.99 5.85 -6.38
N PRO A 189 -8.56 4.77 -7.04
CA PRO A 189 -7.16 4.59 -7.44
C PRO A 189 -6.78 5.53 -8.59
N TYR A 190 -5.53 5.99 -8.61
CA TYR A 190 -5.00 6.95 -9.59
C TYR A 190 -5.26 6.57 -11.06
N GLN A 191 -5.20 5.27 -11.38
CA GLN A 191 -5.41 4.77 -12.75
C GLN A 191 -6.85 4.24 -12.99
N LEU A 192 -7.79 4.51 -12.09
CA LEU A 192 -9.19 4.09 -12.13
C LEU A 192 -9.38 2.60 -12.51
N ASN A 193 -8.55 1.72 -11.94
CA ASN A 193 -8.57 0.28 -12.19
C ASN A 193 -8.34 -0.52 -10.89
N GLN A 194 -8.27 -1.85 -10.97
CA GLN A 194 -8.19 -2.73 -9.80
C GLN A 194 -6.86 -2.63 -9.02
N LYS A 195 -5.82 -1.96 -9.55
CA LYS A 195 -4.57 -1.72 -8.83
C LYS A 195 -4.82 -0.70 -7.72
N ARG A 196 -4.64 -1.12 -6.47
CA ARG A 196 -4.81 -0.33 -5.25
C ARG A 196 -3.68 0.69 -5.01
N VAL A 197 -3.49 1.61 -5.97
CA VAL A 197 -2.55 2.74 -5.88
C VAL A 197 -3.37 4.02 -5.81
N PHE A 198 -3.39 4.63 -4.63
CA PHE A 198 -4.13 5.86 -4.32
C PHE A 198 -3.17 7.04 -4.26
N GLN A 199 -3.65 8.24 -4.56
CA GLN A 199 -2.84 9.47 -4.57
C GLN A 199 -3.16 10.34 -3.36
N ILE A 200 -2.11 10.88 -2.75
CA ILE A 200 -2.18 11.92 -1.74
C ILE A 200 -1.56 13.18 -2.34
N ASN A 201 -2.26 14.30 -2.27
CA ASN A 201 -1.78 15.62 -2.70
C ASN A 201 -1.65 16.53 -1.47
N VAL A 202 -0.63 17.39 -1.48
CA VAL A 202 -0.42 18.42 -0.46
C VAL A 202 -0.06 19.70 -1.21
N ASP A 203 -0.94 20.69 -1.15
CA ASP A 203 -0.81 21.94 -1.89
C ASP A 203 -0.02 22.95 -1.06
N VAL A 204 1.17 23.30 -1.54
CA VAL A 204 1.99 24.35 -0.95
C VAL A 204 1.53 25.69 -1.51
N LEU A 205 0.81 26.46 -0.69
CA LEU A 205 0.52 27.86 -0.99
C LEU A 205 1.83 28.66 -1.10
N ASP A 206 1.88 29.62 -2.01
CA ASP A 206 3.07 30.46 -2.19
C ASP A 206 3.36 31.28 -0.92
N LEU A 207 4.42 30.91 -0.21
CA LEU A 207 4.86 31.57 1.02
C LEU A 207 5.56 32.92 0.76
N TYR A 208 5.77 33.29 -0.51
CA TYR A 208 6.47 34.51 -0.95
C TYR A 208 5.66 35.38 -1.92
N GLY A 209 4.35 35.14 -2.04
CA GLY A 209 3.44 35.96 -2.85
C GLY A 209 3.34 37.40 -2.32
N GLY A 210 3.99 38.32 -3.02
CA GLY A 210 3.88 39.78 -2.81
C GLY A 210 2.80 40.43 -3.67
#